data_AF-R5ANT6-F1
#
_entry.id   AF-R5ANT6-F1
#
_cell.length_a   1.000
_cell.length_b   1.000
_cell.length_c   1.000
_cell.angle_alpha   90.00
_cell.angle_beta   90.00
_cell.angle_gamma   90.00
#
_symmetry.space_group_name_H-M   'P 1'
#
loop_
_entity.id
_entity.type
_entity.pdbx_description
1 polymer ?
#
loop_
_entity_poly.entity_id
_entity_poly.type
_entity_poly.pdbx_seq_one_letter_code
_entity_poly.pdbx_strand_id
1 'polypeptide(L)'
;MLHNFDSIFLRLFLTFIAQYNDLFPPEVVAETRAKADGDPDHTLTPEMRIFALIRLGVSDIAKIATFLNYSPNTVNTYKTRAKKASNLSNDRFEPAIMAIRSVD
;
A
#
# COMPACT_ATOMS: atom_id res chain seq x y z
N MET A 1 -17.04 0.91 -3.67
CA MET A 1 -16.49 0.82 -2.30
C MET A 1 -15.00 1.19 -2.29
N LEU A 2 -14.14 0.54 -3.09
CA LEU A 2 -12.69 0.82 -3.10
C LEU A 2 -12.31 2.22 -3.60
N HIS A 3 -12.94 2.77 -4.64
CA HIS A 3 -12.67 4.17 -5.05
C HIS A 3 -13.05 5.21 -3.96
N ASN A 4 -14.05 4.90 -3.13
CA ASN A 4 -14.39 5.74 -1.99
C ASN A 4 -13.31 5.63 -0.90
N PHE A 5 -12.80 4.42 -0.66
CA PHE A 5 -11.68 4.21 0.26
C PHE A 5 -10.41 4.94 -0.22
N ASP A 6 -9.98 4.74 -1.46
CA ASP A 6 -8.76 5.35 -2.01
C ASP A 6 -8.83 6.87 -1.92
N SER A 7 -9.95 7.49 -2.31
CA SER A 7 -10.12 8.94 -2.27
C SER A 7 -10.15 9.50 -0.84
N ILE A 8 -10.82 8.83 0.10
CA ILE A 8 -10.81 9.23 1.52
C ILE A 8 -9.40 9.08 2.10
N PHE A 9 -8.74 7.95 1.84
CA PHE A 9 -7.41 7.67 2.36
C PHE A 9 -6.37 8.66 1.83
N LEU A 10 -6.36 8.94 0.53
CA LEU A 10 -5.41 9.88 -0.07
C LEU A 10 -5.65 11.32 0.39
N ARG A 11 -6.87 11.70 0.79
CA ARG A 11 -7.12 13.00 1.44
C ARG A 11 -6.49 13.11 2.83
N LEU A 12 -6.37 12.00 3.56
CA LEU A 12 -5.68 11.94 4.85
C LEU A 12 -4.15 11.85 4.67
N PHE A 13 -3.71 11.12 3.64
CA PHE A 13 -2.30 10.84 3.37
C PHE A 13 -1.93 11.24 1.93
N LEU A 14 -1.90 12.55 1.66
CA LEU A 14 -1.63 13.10 0.33
C LEU A 14 -0.31 12.62 -0.28
N THR A 15 0.69 12.35 0.58
CA THR A 15 2.03 11.93 0.17
C THR A 15 2.23 10.42 0.25
N PHE A 16 1.17 9.63 0.48
CA PHE A 16 1.30 8.18 0.67
C PHE A 16 1.92 7.49 -0.54
N ILE A 17 1.41 7.74 -1.74
CA ILE A 17 1.89 7.06 -2.95
C ILE A 17 3.36 7.38 -3.19
N ALA A 18 3.76 8.64 -3.05
CA ALA A 18 5.15 9.07 -3.18
C ALA A 18 6.05 8.40 -2.12
N GLN A 19 5.72 8.52 -0.83
CA GLN A 19 6.51 7.93 0.25
C GLN A 19 6.52 6.39 0.21
N TYR A 20 5.45 5.75 -0.26
CA TYR A 20 5.41 4.31 -0.48
C TYR A 20 6.38 3.91 -1.59
N ASN A 21 6.36 4.63 -2.72
CA ASN A 21 7.23 4.34 -3.86
C ASN A 21 8.72 4.55 -3.52
N ASP A 22 9.06 5.50 -2.65
CA ASP A 22 10.43 5.71 -2.16
C ASP A 22 11.01 4.49 -1.41
N LEU A 23 10.16 3.54 -0.99
CA LEU A 23 10.59 2.29 -0.36
C LEU A 23 11.10 1.25 -1.38
N PHE A 24 10.98 1.50 -2.69
CA PHE A 24 11.27 0.54 -3.75
C PHE A 24 12.33 1.06 -4.74
N PRO A 25 13.03 0.16 -5.44
CA PRO A 25 13.89 0.55 -6.55
C PRO A 25 13.11 1.28 -7.66
N PRO A 26 13.71 2.24 -8.39
CA PRO A 26 13.05 2.98 -9.47
C PRO A 26 12.41 2.09 -10.54
N GLU A 27 13.03 0.95 -10.86
CA GLU A 27 12.53 -0.02 -11.83
C GLU A 27 11.22 -0.69 -11.38
N VAL A 28 11.09 -1.00 -10.09
CA VAL A 28 9.87 -1.59 -9.50
C VAL A 28 8.75 -0.55 -9.47
N VAL A 29 9.09 0.70 -9.15
CA VAL A 29 8.14 1.82 -9.20
C VAL A 29 7.63 2.03 -10.63
N ALA A 30 8.51 2.05 -11.62
CA ALA A 30 8.14 2.22 -13.02
C ALA A 30 7.21 1.09 -13.51
N GLU A 31 7.52 -0.17 -13.19
CA GLU A 31 6.67 -1.31 -13.52
C GLU A 31 5.28 -1.18 -12.87
N THR A 32 5.23 -0.77 -11.61
CA THR A 32 3.98 -0.64 -10.85
C THR A 32 3.10 0.49 -11.40
N ARG A 33 3.70 1.64 -11.72
CA ARG A 33 3.00 2.79 -12.34
C ARG A 33 2.45 2.44 -13.71
N ALA A 34 3.19 1.67 -14.51
CA ALA A 34 2.73 1.22 -15.84
C ALA A 34 1.52 0.26 -15.78
N LYS A 35 1.29 -0.38 -14.63
CA LYS A 35 0.19 -1.32 -14.39
C LYS A 35 -0.98 -0.71 -13.59
N ALA A 36 -0.93 0.59 -13.31
CA ALA A 36 -1.98 1.26 -12.55
C ALA A 36 -3.25 1.39 -13.40
N ASP A 37 -4.39 0.97 -12.84
CA ASP A 37 -5.71 1.16 -13.45
C ASP A 37 -6.21 2.59 -13.20
N GLY A 38 -5.59 3.58 -13.84
CA GLY A 38 -5.93 5.00 -13.71
C GLY A 38 -4.72 5.91 -13.58
N ASP A 39 -4.93 7.09 -12.97
CA ASP A 39 -3.82 7.99 -12.65
C ASP A 39 -2.98 7.37 -11.51
N PRO A 40 -1.71 7.01 -11.76
CA PRO A 40 -0.85 6.35 -10.77
C PRO A 40 -0.52 7.24 -9.57
N ASP A 41 -0.74 8.55 -9.66
CA ASP A 41 -0.51 9.49 -8.56
C ASP A 41 -1.78 9.73 -7.71
N HIS A 42 -2.93 9.21 -8.16
CA HIS A 42 -4.22 9.40 -7.49
C HIS A 42 -4.99 8.10 -7.22
N THR A 43 -4.43 6.94 -7.59
CA THR A 43 -5.10 5.63 -7.46
C THR A 43 -4.19 4.64 -6.73
N LEU A 44 -4.73 3.97 -5.70
CA LEU A 44 -3.99 2.94 -4.99
C LEU A 44 -4.04 1.63 -5.76
N THR A 45 -2.89 0.97 -5.89
CA THR A 45 -2.83 -0.42 -6.38
C THR A 45 -3.42 -1.38 -5.33
N PRO A 46 -3.82 -2.60 -5.70
CA PRO A 46 -4.23 -3.62 -4.73
C PRO A 46 -3.27 -3.82 -3.54
N GLU A 47 -1.96 -3.77 -3.81
CA GLU A 47 -0.92 -3.89 -2.79
C GLU A 47 -0.90 -2.66 -1.87
N MET A 48 -0.94 -1.45 -2.44
CA MET A 48 -1.01 -0.21 -1.68
C MET A 48 -2.25 -0.16 -0.77
N ARG A 49 -3.40 -0.69 -1.20
CA ARG A 49 -4.61 -0.75 -0.37
C ARG A 49 -4.44 -1.62 0.88
N ILE A 50 -3.66 -2.71 0.80
CA ILE A 50 -3.32 -3.53 1.96
C ILE A 50 -2.51 -2.71 2.96
N PHE A 51 -1.49 -1.99 2.51
CA PHE A 51 -0.65 -1.19 3.39
C PHE A 51 -1.32 0.09 3.88
N ALA A 52 -2.26 0.65 3.12
CA ALA A 52 -3.12 1.74 3.56
C ALA A 52 -3.99 1.32 4.75
N LEU A 53 -4.58 0.11 4.72
CA LEU A 53 -5.33 -0.43 5.84
C LEU A 53 -4.45 -0.68 7.08
N ILE A 54 -3.25 -1.22 6.88
CA ILE A 54 -2.25 -1.36 7.96
C ILE A 54 -1.90 0.01 8.55
N ARG A 55 -1.69 1.02 7.69
CA ARG A 55 -1.40 2.40 8.10
C ARG A 55 -2.52 3.03 8.92
N LEU A 56 -3.77 2.65 8.67
CA LEU A 56 -4.93 3.05 9.47
C LEU A 56 -5.09 2.24 10.76
N GLY A 57 -4.18 1.31 11.07
CA GLY A 57 -4.20 0.49 12.28
C GLY A 57 -4.93 -0.85 12.13
N VAL A 58 -5.38 -1.21 10.92
CA VAL A 58 -5.99 -2.52 10.65
C VAL A 58 -4.88 -3.52 10.30
N SER A 59 -4.38 -4.23 11.31
CA SER A 59 -3.28 -5.21 11.15
C SER A 59 -3.74 -6.67 11.04
N ASP A 60 -5.01 -6.96 11.34
CA ASP A 60 -5.60 -8.30 11.24
C ASP A 60 -5.79 -8.68 9.76
N ILE A 61 -5.06 -9.70 9.32
CA ILE A 61 -5.07 -10.20 7.94
C ILE A 61 -6.47 -10.63 7.50
N ALA A 62 -7.26 -11.24 8.38
CA ALA A 62 -8.62 -11.66 8.02
C ALA A 62 -9.52 -10.45 7.76
N LYS A 63 -9.40 -9.40 8.58
CA LYS A 63 -10.16 -8.15 8.38
C LYS A 63 -9.75 -7.44 7.08
N ILE A 64 -8.45 -7.36 6.80
CA ILE A 64 -7.94 -6.79 5.53
C ILE A 64 -8.50 -7.58 4.35
N ALA A 65 -8.44 -8.91 4.42
CA ALA A 65 -8.92 -9.80 3.37
C ALA A 65 -10.42 -9.59 3.12
N THR A 66 -11.25 -9.56 4.18
CA THR A 66 -12.67 -9.27 4.07
C THR A 66 -12.93 -7.89 3.46
N PHE A 67 -12.22 -6.84 3.89
CA PHE A 67 -12.40 -5.47 3.38
C PHE A 67 -12.10 -5.37 1.87
N LEU A 68 -11.05 -6.05 1.41
CA LEU A 68 -10.59 -6.02 0.02
C LEU A 68 -11.24 -7.11 -0.86
N ASN A 69 -12.14 -7.92 -0.30
CA ASN A 69 -12.73 -9.09 -0.96
C ASN A 69 -11.66 -10.06 -1.49
N TYR A 70 -10.63 -10.31 -0.67
CA TYR A 70 -9.52 -11.24 -0.91
C TYR A 70 -9.55 -12.41 0.06
N SER A 71 -8.74 -13.43 -0.25
CA SER A 71 -8.40 -14.45 0.74
C SER A 71 -7.27 -13.98 1.66
N PRO A 72 -7.16 -14.48 2.90
CA PRO A 72 -6.01 -14.22 3.77
C PRO A 72 -4.67 -14.59 3.10
N ASN A 73 -4.66 -15.64 2.28
CA ASN A 73 -3.48 -16.04 1.51
C ASN A 73 -3.09 -14.97 0.48
N THR A 74 -4.06 -14.44 -0.26
CA THR A 74 -3.84 -13.35 -1.23
C THR A 74 -3.20 -12.14 -0.55
N VAL A 75 -3.70 -11.74 0.63
CA VAL A 75 -3.12 -10.64 1.42
C VAL A 75 -1.67 -10.95 1.80
N ASN A 76 -1.38 -12.16 2.29
CA ASN A 76 -0.01 -12.57 2.64
C ASN A 76 0.94 -12.56 1.42
N THR A 77 0.47 -12.99 0.25
CA THR A 77 1.23 -12.96 -0.99
C THR A 77 1.62 -11.54 -1.36
N TYR A 78 0.67 -10.59 -1.35
CA TYR A 78 0.95 -9.19 -1.60
C TYR A 78 1.93 -8.61 -0.56
N LYS A 79 1.70 -8.86 0.73
CA LYS A 79 2.62 -8.40 1.79
C LYS A 79 4.04 -8.91 1.58
N THR A 80 4.18 -10.19 1.24
CA THR A 80 5.48 -10.83 1.02
C THR A 80 6.16 -10.28 -0.23
N ARG A 81 5.40 -10.07 -1.31
CA ARG A 81 5.91 -9.49 -2.56
C ARG A 81 6.47 -8.09 -2.31
N ALA A 82 5.71 -7.21 -1.68
CA ALA A 82 6.15 -5.85 -1.35
C ALA A 82 7.45 -5.84 -0.54
N LYS A 83 7.49 -6.61 0.55
CA LYS A 83 8.68 -6.70 1.42
C LYS A 83 9.91 -7.15 0.65
N LYS A 84 9.78 -8.18 -0.19
CA LYS A 84 10.88 -8.71 -1.02
C LYS A 84 11.34 -7.74 -2.12
N ALA A 85 10.44 -6.90 -2.62
CA ALA A 85 10.75 -5.93 -3.67
C ALA A 85 11.27 -4.59 -3.13
N SER A 86 11.15 -4.35 -1.81
CA SER A 86 11.58 -3.10 -1.19
C SER A 86 13.09 -2.98 -1.05
N ASN A 87 13.59 -1.76 -0.95
CA ASN A 87 14.97 -1.41 -0.59
C ASN A 87 15.28 -1.64 0.90
N LEU A 88 14.29 -2.04 1.70
CA LEU A 88 14.39 -2.20 3.14
C LEU A 88 14.48 -3.67 3.53
N SER A 89 15.03 -3.94 4.72
CA SER A 89 14.88 -5.25 5.33
C SER A 89 13.42 -5.51 5.72
N ASN A 90 13.00 -6.78 5.67
CA ASN A 90 11.59 -7.18 5.86
C ASN A 90 10.98 -6.72 7.20
N ASP A 91 11.80 -6.60 8.25
CA ASP A 91 11.43 -6.12 9.58
C ASP A 91 11.24 -4.60 9.65
N ARG A 92 11.84 -3.85 8.71
CA ARG A 92 11.76 -2.38 8.63
C ARG A 92 10.65 -1.88 7.72
N PHE A 93 10.13 -2.73 6.84
CA PHE A 93 9.11 -2.33 5.88
C PHE A 93 7.82 -1.82 6.53
N GLU A 94 7.17 -2.63 7.40
CA GLU A 94 5.93 -2.20 8.05
C GLU A 94 6.12 -0.97 8.97
N PRO A 95 7.21 -0.85 9.76
CA PRO A 95 7.53 0.40 10.46
C PRO A 95 7.66 1.62 9.54
N ALA A 96 8.28 1.47 8.36
CA ALA A 96 8.40 2.56 7.39
C ALA A 96 7.02 2.96 6.84
N ILE A 97 6.14 2.00 6.55
CA ILE A 97 4.74 2.29 6.19
C ILE A 97 4.05 3.10 7.29
N MET A 98 4.17 2.68 8.56
CA MET A 98 3.55 3.36 9.69
C MET A 98 4.08 4.79 9.90
N ALA A 99 5.33 5.05 9.51
CA ALA A 99 5.97 6.36 9.60
C ALA A 99 5.56 7.35 8.50
N ILE A 100 4.85 6.88 7.45
CA ILE A 100 4.32 7.76 6.41
C ILE A 100 3.40 8.80 7.06
N ARG A 101 3.78 10.08 6.88
CA ARG A 101 3.11 11.22 7.51
C ARG A 101 1.69 11.43 6.98
N SER A 102 0.76 11.71 7.89
CA SER A 102 -0.53 12.34 7.57
C SER A 102 -0.29 13.81 7.27
N VAL A 103 -1.21 14.44 6.54
CA VAL A 103 -1.31 15.90 6.60
C VAL A 103 -1.84 16.24 8.00
N ASP A 104 -1.16 17.14 8.71
CA ASP A 104 -1.65 17.75 9.96
C ASP A 104 -2.77 18.76 9.67
#